data_AF-A0A6A5RZT4-F1
#
_entry.id   AF-A0A6A5RZT4-F1
#
_cell.length_a   1.000
_cell.length_b   1.000
_cell.length_c   1.000
_cell.angle_alpha   90.00
_cell.angle_beta   90.00
_cell.angle_gamma   90.00
#
_symmetry.space_group_name_H-M   'P 1'
#
loop_
_entity.id
_entity.type
_entity.pdbx_description
1 polymer ?
#
loop_
_entity_poly.entity_id
_entity_poly.type
_entity_poly.pdbx_seq_one_letter_code
_entity_poly.pdbx_strand_id
1 'polypeptide(L)'
;MHHVRLRMRSCEALLTDPSIPDQAISLPLLKSFIYTCTRPPGMPLPTCRCPDLRPITHDHHDLLWTTVTRNLQRLVATPNAAPTNAQIYSFTTTDRNDNDLSLWQAHITADMREQTSLALPHRAVWMEALTRGSCVLRLPNAEIMSVPADIEAIAEGQLWREVRGGVRLPAAVLTDAHAGRASFTVGCEENPLAYLKTSVQWREENQWKKLRTWANEERMEVRLVGAEVRKGKDEYLSLEIVREITPDGWRRVGMNDVLEEIGT
;
A
#
# COMPACT_ATOMS: atom_id res chain seq x y z
N MET A 1 25.26 -9.69 -3.02
CA MET A 1 23.99 -9.50 -3.76
C MET A 1 23.01 -8.92 -2.74
N HIS A 2 22.66 -7.64 -2.82
CA HIS A 2 21.94 -6.98 -1.73
C HIS A 2 20.50 -6.66 -2.15
N HIS A 3 19.57 -7.47 -1.62
CA HIS A 3 18.17 -7.14 -1.56
C HIS A 3 17.91 -6.58 -0.15
N VAL A 4 17.32 -5.40 -0.06
CA VAL A 4 17.10 -4.71 1.21
C VAL A 4 15.62 -4.38 1.34
N ARG A 5 15.02 -4.74 2.48
CA ARG A 5 13.68 -4.31 2.88
C ARG A 5 13.79 -3.58 4.20
N LEU A 6 13.38 -2.33 4.20
CA LEU A 6 13.34 -1.53 5.40
C LEU A 6 11.88 -1.28 5.77
N ARG A 7 11.45 -1.86 6.90
CA ARG A 7 10.13 -1.62 7.47
C ARG A 7 10.27 -0.77 8.72
N MET A 8 9.70 0.43 8.66
CA MET A 8 9.80 1.43 9.71
C MET A 8 8.42 1.55 10.40
N ARG A 9 8.37 1.35 11.72
CA ARG A 9 7.11 1.44 12.51
C ARG A 9 6.80 2.89 12.87
N SER A 10 7.79 3.57 13.42
CA SER A 10 7.99 5.01 13.35
C SER A 10 8.70 5.24 12.03
N CYS A 11 8.18 6.13 11.20
CA CYS A 11 8.85 6.60 10.00
C CYS A 11 10.12 7.34 10.50
N GLU A 12 11.19 6.62 10.85
CA GLU A 12 12.46 7.20 11.31
C GLU A 12 13.34 7.55 10.12
N ALA A 13 14.11 8.58 10.37
CA ALA A 13 15.04 9.27 9.51
C ALA A 13 16.24 8.42 9.05
N LEU A 14 16.04 7.22 8.48
CA LEU A 14 17.16 6.44 7.93
C LEU A 14 17.87 7.16 6.77
N LEU A 15 17.28 8.25 6.27
CA LEU A 15 17.80 9.10 5.20
C LEU A 15 17.92 10.58 5.62
N THR A 16 17.75 10.92 6.90
CA THR A 16 17.85 12.32 7.35
C THR A 16 18.59 12.43 8.67
N ASP A 17 19.92 12.44 8.60
CA ASP A 17 20.68 13.14 9.63
C ASP A 17 20.74 14.63 9.25
N PRO A 18 19.99 15.52 9.93
CA PRO A 18 20.03 16.95 9.65
C PRO A 18 21.34 17.64 10.08
N SER A 19 22.18 16.94 10.84
CA SER A 19 23.47 17.44 11.32
C SER A 19 24.64 17.08 10.39
N ILE A 20 24.42 16.18 9.42
CA ILE A 20 25.42 15.78 8.45
C ILE A 20 25.08 16.44 7.10
N PRO A 21 26.01 17.19 6.48
CA PRO A 21 25.78 17.76 5.16
C PRO A 21 25.46 16.64 4.17
N ASP A 22 24.36 16.80 3.42
CA ASP A 22 23.82 15.95 2.35
C ASP A 22 24.88 15.00 1.73
N GLN A 23 25.19 13.88 2.39
CA GLN A 23 25.95 12.82 1.76
C GLN A 23 24.95 12.07 0.90
N ALA A 24 25.17 12.09 -0.42
CA ALA A 24 24.40 11.28 -1.34
C ALA A 24 24.47 9.82 -0.89
N ILE A 25 23.33 9.29 -0.42
CA ILE A 25 23.20 7.87 -0.11
C ILE A 25 23.55 7.11 -1.39
N SER A 26 24.55 6.22 -1.29
CA SER A 26 25.02 5.42 -2.41
C SER A 26 24.87 3.95 -2.07
N LEU A 27 24.10 3.25 -2.89
CA LEU A 27 23.78 1.82 -2.82
C LEU A 27 24.19 1.13 -4.14
N PRO A 28 25.49 1.13 -4.51
CA PRO A 28 25.97 0.72 -5.84
C PRO A 28 25.82 -0.77 -6.14
N LEU A 29 25.53 -1.60 -5.13
CA LEU A 29 25.39 -3.06 -5.26
C LEU A 29 23.95 -3.55 -5.01
N LEU A 30 22.99 -2.62 -4.98
CA LEU A 30 21.60 -2.89 -4.68
C LEU A 30 20.89 -3.53 -5.88
N LYS A 31 20.13 -4.60 -5.64
CA LYS A 31 19.20 -5.16 -6.64
C LYS A 31 17.76 -4.73 -6.42
N SER A 32 17.31 -4.75 -5.17
CA SER A 32 15.97 -4.28 -4.81
C SER A 32 16.01 -3.59 -3.45
N PHE A 33 15.34 -2.45 -3.35
CA PHE A 33 15.09 -1.73 -2.10
C PHE A 33 13.60 -1.42 -2.01
N ILE A 34 13.01 -1.72 -0.86
CA ILE A 34 11.67 -1.23 -0.53
C ILE A 34 11.68 -0.55 0.83
N TYR A 35 11.16 0.68 0.85
CA TYR A 35 10.88 1.43 2.06
C TYR A 35 9.41 1.32 2.41
N THR A 36 9.09 0.67 3.51
CA THR A 36 7.71 0.52 3.99
C THR A 36 7.45 1.46 5.17
N CYS A 37 6.52 2.38 5.00
CA CYS A 37 5.93 3.17 6.07
C CYS A 37 4.40 3.08 6.02
N THR A 38 3.89 2.01 6.61
CA THR A 38 2.47 1.69 6.75
C THR A 38 2.06 1.88 8.20
N ARG A 39 0.92 2.53 8.47
CA ARG A 39 0.44 2.70 9.85
C ARG A 39 -0.80 1.87 10.15
N PRO A 40 -0.95 1.38 11.39
CA PRO A 40 -2.26 1.02 11.91
C PRO A 40 -3.18 2.25 11.92
N PRO A 41 -4.47 2.13 11.55
CA PRO A 41 -5.42 3.23 11.62
C PRO A 41 -5.48 3.88 13.01
N GLY A 42 -5.58 5.20 13.08
CA GLY A 42 -5.80 5.95 14.33
C GLY A 42 -4.57 6.18 15.21
N MET A 43 -3.40 5.63 14.86
CA MET A 43 -2.16 5.92 15.60
C MET A 43 -1.50 7.21 15.06
N PRO A 44 -1.17 8.19 15.91
CA PRO A 44 -0.44 9.38 15.50
C PRO A 44 0.98 9.00 15.06
N LEU A 45 1.52 9.72 14.08
CA LEU A 45 2.89 9.51 13.62
C LEU A 45 3.86 10.00 14.70
N PRO A 46 4.74 9.14 15.26
CA PRO A 46 5.81 9.62 16.11
C PRO A 46 6.76 10.44 15.25
N THR A 47 6.93 11.72 15.58
CA THR A 47 7.98 12.54 14.96
C THR A 47 9.21 12.53 15.84
N CYS A 48 10.39 12.56 15.22
CA CYS A 48 11.64 12.73 15.95
C CYS A 48 11.83 14.16 16.49
N ARG A 49 10.88 15.09 16.22
CA ARG A 49 11.07 16.55 16.43
C ARG A 49 9.95 17.26 17.18
N CYS A 50 8.76 16.68 17.31
CA CYS A 50 7.64 17.32 18.01
C CYS A 50 7.14 16.42 19.15
N PRO A 51 7.34 16.84 20.41
CA PRO A 51 6.61 16.29 21.56
C PRO A 51 5.16 16.80 21.63
N ASP A 52 4.72 17.61 20.66
CA ASP A 52 3.41 18.25 20.70
C ASP A 52 2.25 17.26 20.51
N LEU A 53 1.26 17.42 21.40
CA LEU A 53 0.06 16.59 21.59
C LEU A 53 -0.95 16.60 20.42
N ARG A 54 -0.59 17.14 19.25
CA ARG A 54 -1.51 17.18 18.10
C ARG A 54 -1.31 15.96 17.19
N PRO A 55 -2.39 15.29 16.75
CA PRO A 55 -2.28 14.21 15.79
C PRO A 55 -1.77 14.76 14.44
N ILE A 56 -0.54 14.42 14.09
CA ILE A 56 0.04 14.69 12.77
C ILE A 56 -0.51 13.65 11.79
N THR A 57 -1.28 14.11 10.80
CA THR A 57 -1.83 13.32 9.69
C THR A 57 -0.89 13.36 8.50
N HIS A 58 -1.07 12.46 7.51
CA HIS A 58 -0.19 12.33 6.35
C HIS A 58 -0.04 13.59 5.47
N ASP A 59 -0.94 14.55 5.62
CA ASP A 59 -0.95 15.82 4.89
C ASP A 59 0.03 16.86 5.47
N HIS A 60 0.66 16.59 6.62
CA HIS A 60 1.58 17.52 7.24
C HIS A 60 2.91 17.58 6.46
N HIS A 61 3.38 18.77 6.10
CA HIS A 61 4.60 18.94 5.28
C HIS A 61 5.88 18.41 5.94
N ASP A 62 5.93 18.39 7.27
CA ASP A 62 7.00 17.72 8.05
C ASP A 62 6.85 16.19 8.09
N LEU A 63 5.93 15.59 7.32
CA LEU A 63 5.84 14.14 7.26
C LEU A 63 7.11 13.52 6.72
N LEU A 64 7.44 12.37 7.29
CA LEU A 64 8.53 11.57 6.77
C LEU A 64 8.26 11.07 5.34
N TRP A 65 7.00 10.90 4.90
CA TRP A 65 6.71 10.48 3.53
C TRP A 65 7.37 11.38 2.48
N THR A 66 7.15 12.70 2.56
CA THR A 66 7.77 13.69 1.66
C THR A 66 9.29 13.66 1.75
N THR A 67 9.82 13.49 2.96
CA THR A 67 11.26 13.47 3.23
C THR A 67 11.93 12.23 2.62
N VAL A 68 11.38 11.04 2.88
CA VAL A 68 11.88 9.77 2.35
C VAL A 68 11.79 9.76 0.85
N THR A 69 10.63 10.10 0.29
CA THR A 69 10.43 10.06 -1.16
C THR A 69 11.32 11.05 -1.87
N ARG A 70 11.57 12.24 -1.32
CA ARG A 70 12.58 13.19 -1.82
C ARG A 70 13.99 12.60 -1.82
N ASN A 71 14.38 11.92 -0.74
CA ASN A 71 15.70 11.29 -0.67
C ASN A 71 15.83 10.09 -1.62
N LEU A 72 14.77 9.31 -1.79
CA LEU A 72 14.73 8.24 -2.78
C LEU A 72 14.74 8.77 -4.21
N GLN A 73 14.05 9.88 -4.49
CA GLN A 73 14.16 10.62 -5.76
C GLN A 73 15.61 11.05 -6.03
N ARG A 74 16.31 11.60 -5.02
CA ARG A 74 17.72 11.96 -5.12
C ARG A 74 18.60 10.73 -5.38
N LEU A 75 18.37 9.62 -4.67
CA LEU A 75 19.09 8.36 -4.87
C LEU A 75 18.97 7.85 -6.31
N VAL A 76 17.75 7.83 -6.88
CA VAL A 76 17.56 7.35 -8.26
C VAL A 76 18.07 8.32 -9.32
N ALA A 77 18.09 9.62 -9.02
CA ALA A 77 18.57 10.67 -9.92
C ALA A 77 20.10 10.85 -9.90
N THR A 78 20.77 10.45 -8.81
CA THR A 78 22.23 10.61 -8.67
C THR A 78 22.96 9.55 -9.50
N PRO A 79 23.82 9.94 -10.45
CA PRO A 79 24.59 9.00 -11.25
C PRO A 79 25.42 8.05 -10.38
N ASN A 80 25.39 6.76 -10.70
CA ASN A 80 26.11 5.69 -9.98
C ASN A 80 25.73 5.48 -8.51
N ALA A 81 24.72 6.19 -7.98
CA ALA A 81 24.27 6.00 -6.60
C ALA A 81 23.48 4.70 -6.44
N ALA A 82 22.76 4.24 -7.47
CA ALA A 82 22.16 2.91 -7.49
C ALA A 82 22.19 2.35 -8.92
N PRO A 83 22.39 1.02 -9.11
CA PRO A 83 22.37 0.40 -10.43
C PRO A 83 21.08 0.73 -11.19
N THR A 84 21.18 1.01 -12.49
CA THR A 84 20.04 1.40 -13.33
C THR A 84 18.92 0.36 -13.37
N ASN A 85 19.26 -0.91 -13.18
CA ASN A 85 18.33 -2.03 -13.08
C ASN A 85 17.87 -2.35 -11.65
N ALA A 86 18.28 -1.56 -10.64
CA ALA A 86 17.84 -1.75 -9.27
C ALA A 86 16.38 -1.34 -9.12
N GLN A 87 15.56 -2.20 -8.53
CA GLN A 87 14.17 -1.92 -8.22
C GLN A 87 14.09 -1.11 -6.91
N ILE A 88 13.55 0.11 -6.95
CA ILE A 88 13.50 0.99 -5.78
C ILE A 88 12.07 1.43 -5.58
N TYR A 89 11.44 0.91 -4.52
CA TYR A 89 10.04 1.18 -4.21
C TYR A 89 9.89 1.90 -2.87
N SER A 90 8.83 2.71 -2.78
CA SER A 90 8.28 3.16 -1.52
C SER A 90 6.86 2.63 -1.36
N PHE A 91 6.48 2.31 -0.13
CA PHE A 91 5.20 1.71 0.17
C PHE A 91 4.58 2.36 1.40
N THR A 92 3.34 2.81 1.27
CA THR A 92 2.60 3.48 2.34
C THR A 92 1.09 3.22 2.27
N THR A 93 0.35 3.83 3.17
CA THR A 93 -1.10 3.72 3.31
C THR A 93 -1.70 5.10 3.53
N THR A 94 -2.79 5.43 2.85
CA THR A 94 -3.50 6.69 3.08
C THR A 94 -4.23 6.69 4.43
N ASP A 95 -4.54 7.89 4.92
CA ASP A 95 -5.33 8.05 6.13
C ASP A 95 -6.78 7.62 5.96
N ARG A 96 -7.39 7.26 7.08
CA ARG A 96 -8.81 6.93 7.17
C ARG A 96 -9.60 8.23 7.21
N ASN A 97 -10.62 8.35 6.36
CA ASN A 97 -11.63 9.39 6.45
C ASN A 97 -12.98 8.74 6.77
N ASP A 98 -13.48 8.96 7.97
CA ASP A 98 -14.73 8.38 8.46
C ASP A 98 -15.97 9.22 8.12
N ASN A 99 -15.79 10.43 7.59
CA ASN A 99 -16.89 11.37 7.34
C ASN A 99 -17.48 11.24 5.93
N ASP A 100 -16.72 10.69 4.97
CA ASP A 100 -17.16 10.46 3.60
C ASP A 100 -17.01 8.99 3.27
N LEU A 101 -18.14 8.29 3.20
CA LEU A 101 -18.16 6.84 2.98
C LEU A 101 -17.87 6.46 1.52
N SER A 102 -17.82 7.41 0.58
CA SER A 102 -17.31 7.20 -0.78
C SER A 102 -15.78 7.15 -0.86
N LEU A 103 -15.08 7.50 0.22
CA LEU A 103 -13.62 7.49 0.27
C LEU A 103 -13.08 6.16 0.80
N TRP A 104 -12.15 5.58 0.06
CA TRP A 104 -11.50 4.30 0.35
C TRP A 104 -10.02 4.52 0.64
N GLN A 105 -9.58 4.06 1.80
CA GLN A 105 -8.14 4.02 2.09
C GLN A 105 -7.40 3.28 0.99
N ALA A 106 -6.17 3.67 0.71
CA ALA A 106 -5.36 3.01 -0.31
C ALA A 106 -4.02 2.58 0.24
N HIS A 107 -3.59 1.39 -0.16
CA HIS A 107 -2.17 1.04 -0.12
C HIS A 107 -1.52 1.63 -1.37
N ILE A 108 -0.42 2.35 -1.22
CA ILE A 108 0.29 3.00 -2.33
C ILE A 108 1.67 2.37 -2.43
N THR A 109 1.93 1.72 -3.57
CA THR A 109 3.26 1.23 -3.93
C THR A 109 3.78 2.09 -5.07
N ALA A 110 4.82 2.88 -4.82
CA ALA A 110 5.43 3.75 -5.80
C ALA A 110 6.77 3.19 -6.28
N ASP A 111 6.94 3.11 -7.60
CA ASP A 111 8.22 2.88 -8.25
C ASP A 111 8.94 4.23 -8.39
N MET A 112 10.05 4.36 -7.68
CA MET A 112 10.81 5.61 -7.64
C MET A 112 11.54 5.88 -8.95
N ARG A 113 11.85 4.85 -9.74
CA ARG A 113 12.53 5.00 -11.04
C ARG A 113 11.54 5.35 -12.13
N GLU A 114 10.45 4.59 -12.25
CA GLU A 114 9.43 4.81 -13.28
C GLU A 114 8.56 6.03 -12.97
N GLN A 115 8.63 6.56 -11.73
CA GLN A 115 7.78 7.66 -11.27
C GLN A 115 6.29 7.37 -11.49
N THR A 116 5.92 6.14 -11.16
CA THR A 116 4.55 5.66 -11.18
C THR A 116 4.20 5.06 -9.84
N SER A 117 2.94 5.11 -9.46
CA SER A 117 2.46 4.35 -8.31
C SER A 117 1.15 3.67 -8.60
N LEU A 118 0.91 2.59 -7.85
CA LEU A 118 -0.34 1.87 -7.84
C LEU A 118 -1.01 2.10 -6.48
N ALA A 119 -2.15 2.80 -6.51
CA ALA A 119 -3.00 2.99 -5.35
C ALA A 119 -4.09 1.90 -5.36
N LEU A 120 -4.06 1.03 -4.36
CA LEU A 120 -4.96 -0.11 -4.22
C LEU A 120 -5.98 0.18 -3.09
N PRO A 121 -7.26 0.43 -3.44
CA PRO A 121 -8.29 0.69 -2.46
C PRO A 121 -8.49 -0.51 -1.54
N HIS A 122 -8.62 -0.24 -0.25
CA HIS A 122 -8.93 -1.24 0.75
C HIS A 122 -9.88 -0.68 1.80
N ARG A 123 -10.61 -1.57 2.47
CA ARG A 123 -11.55 -1.21 3.53
C ARG A 123 -11.82 -2.41 4.43
N ALA A 124 -12.05 -2.15 5.71
CA ALA A 124 -12.62 -3.16 6.59
C ALA A 124 -14.14 -3.25 6.37
N VAL A 125 -14.64 -4.43 6.02
CA VAL A 125 -16.07 -4.73 5.90
C VAL A 125 -16.70 -4.92 7.28
N TRP A 126 -15.92 -5.46 8.22
CA TRP A 126 -16.32 -5.66 9.59
C TRP A 126 -15.12 -5.52 10.54
N MET A 127 -15.36 -5.69 11.84
CA MET A 127 -14.28 -5.77 12.82
C MET A 127 -13.53 -7.08 12.67
N GLU A 128 -12.23 -6.99 12.38
CA GLU A 128 -11.36 -8.16 12.17
C GLU A 128 -11.30 -9.11 13.38
N ALA A 129 -11.47 -8.57 14.59
CA ALA A 129 -11.55 -9.37 15.82
C ALA A 129 -12.81 -10.25 15.90
N LEU A 130 -13.87 -9.90 15.16
CA LEU A 130 -15.14 -10.65 15.13
C LEU A 130 -15.29 -11.49 13.87
N THR A 131 -14.78 -11.00 12.74
CA THR A 131 -14.84 -11.72 11.46
C THR A 131 -13.49 -11.62 10.81
N ARG A 132 -12.69 -12.67 10.95
CA ARG A 132 -11.34 -12.71 10.38
C ARG A 132 -11.39 -12.71 8.85
N GLY A 133 -10.45 -12.02 8.23
CA GLY A 133 -10.39 -11.87 6.77
C GLY A 133 -11.39 -10.84 6.24
N SER A 134 -11.86 -9.93 7.08
CA SER A 134 -12.90 -8.95 6.72
C SER A 134 -12.37 -7.70 6.01
N CYS A 135 -11.08 -7.65 5.70
CA CYS A 135 -10.49 -6.55 4.93
C CYS A 135 -10.57 -6.87 3.44
N VAL A 136 -11.21 -5.98 2.68
CA VAL A 136 -11.25 -6.04 1.23
C VAL A 136 -10.07 -5.26 0.65
N LEU A 137 -9.42 -5.80 -0.39
CA LEU A 137 -8.48 -5.09 -1.26
C LEU A 137 -8.94 -5.21 -2.71
N ARG A 138 -8.95 -4.08 -3.41
CA ARG A 138 -9.34 -3.98 -4.81
C ARG A 138 -8.12 -3.87 -5.69
N LEU A 139 -7.89 -4.96 -6.42
CA LEU A 139 -6.88 -5.05 -7.48
C LEU A 139 -7.48 -4.56 -8.80
N PRO A 140 -6.65 -4.27 -9.84
CA PRO A 140 -7.15 -3.83 -11.14
C PRO A 140 -8.24 -4.76 -11.70
N ASN A 141 -8.02 -6.07 -11.62
CA ASN A 141 -8.91 -7.07 -12.24
C ASN A 141 -9.57 -8.03 -11.24
N ALA A 142 -9.43 -7.78 -9.93
CA ALA A 142 -9.94 -8.67 -8.90
C ALA A 142 -10.29 -7.92 -7.61
N GLU A 143 -11.08 -8.57 -6.77
CA GLU A 143 -11.36 -8.15 -5.40
C GLU A 143 -11.10 -9.34 -4.48
N ILE A 144 -10.26 -9.11 -3.48
CA ILE A 144 -9.86 -10.14 -2.53
C ILE A 144 -10.21 -9.72 -1.11
N MET A 145 -10.40 -10.72 -0.27
CA MET A 145 -10.70 -10.60 1.14
C MET A 145 -9.60 -11.34 1.91
N SER A 146 -8.96 -10.67 2.87
CA SER A 146 -7.99 -11.30 3.75
C SER A 146 -7.77 -10.50 5.03
N VAL A 147 -6.86 -10.99 5.87
CA VAL A 147 -6.37 -10.30 7.06
C VAL A 147 -5.50 -9.10 6.64
N PRO A 148 -5.42 -8.02 7.44
CA PRO A 148 -4.63 -6.84 7.08
C PRO A 148 -3.16 -7.12 6.70
N ALA A 149 -2.51 -8.08 7.34
CA ALA A 149 -1.12 -8.45 7.06
C ALA A 149 -0.92 -9.04 5.65
N ASP A 150 -1.87 -9.85 5.19
CA ASP A 150 -1.85 -10.46 3.85
C ASP A 150 -2.19 -9.41 2.80
N ILE A 151 -3.17 -8.55 3.08
CA ILE A 151 -3.53 -7.41 2.22
C ILE A 151 -2.32 -6.49 2.00
N GLU A 152 -1.60 -6.17 3.07
CA GLU A 152 -0.38 -5.38 2.99
C GLU A 152 0.69 -6.08 2.12
N ALA A 153 0.91 -7.39 2.31
CA ALA A 153 1.88 -8.15 1.54
C ALA A 153 1.52 -8.22 0.04
N ILE A 154 0.23 -8.34 -0.28
CA ILE A 154 -0.27 -8.33 -1.66
C ILE A 154 -0.13 -6.94 -2.26
N ALA A 155 -0.46 -5.89 -1.51
CA ALA A 155 -0.32 -4.51 -1.98
C ALA A 155 1.14 -4.09 -2.19
N GLU A 156 2.06 -4.60 -1.37
CA GLU A 156 3.52 -4.51 -1.56
C GLU A 156 3.99 -5.25 -2.85
N GLY A 157 3.10 -5.97 -3.54
CA GLY A 157 3.40 -6.71 -4.76
C GLY A 157 4.07 -8.06 -4.51
N GLN A 158 4.02 -8.57 -3.26
CA GLN A 158 4.71 -9.78 -2.83
C GLN A 158 6.20 -9.80 -3.21
N LEU A 159 6.84 -8.62 -3.23
CA LEU A 159 8.28 -8.48 -3.49
C LEU A 159 9.12 -9.24 -2.47
N TRP A 160 8.58 -9.37 -1.25
CA TRP A 160 9.13 -10.17 -0.16
C TRP A 160 8.08 -11.14 0.33
N ARG A 161 8.43 -12.43 0.36
CA ARG A 161 7.52 -13.51 0.71
C ARG A 161 7.97 -14.16 1.99
N GLU A 162 6.99 -14.53 2.81
CA GLU A 162 7.25 -15.28 4.03
C GLU A 162 7.56 -16.73 3.67
N VAL A 163 8.54 -17.32 4.33
CA VAL A 163 8.86 -18.75 4.22
C VAL A 163 8.50 -19.48 5.50
N ARG A 164 8.32 -20.80 5.40
CA ARG A 164 8.13 -21.66 6.57
C ARG A 164 9.28 -21.44 7.57
N GLY A 165 8.92 -21.10 8.81
CA GLY A 165 9.86 -20.61 9.82
C GLY A 165 9.78 -19.10 10.10
N GLY A 166 8.95 -18.36 9.36
CA GLY A 166 8.56 -16.97 9.67
C GLY A 166 9.51 -15.89 9.15
N VAL A 167 10.58 -16.25 8.45
CA VAL A 167 11.48 -15.28 7.80
C VAL A 167 10.86 -14.78 6.50
N ARG A 168 11.04 -13.50 6.16
CA ARG A 168 10.71 -12.96 4.83
C ARG A 168 11.94 -12.88 3.95
N LEU A 169 11.84 -13.42 2.74
CA LEU A 169 12.91 -13.45 1.74
C LEU A 169 12.47 -12.74 0.44
N PRO A 170 13.40 -12.15 -0.32
CA PRO A 170 13.06 -11.55 -1.60
C PRO A 170 12.49 -12.61 -2.55
N ALA A 171 11.37 -12.30 -3.22
CA ALA A 171 10.71 -13.23 -4.15
C ALA A 171 11.65 -13.69 -5.27
N ALA A 172 12.53 -12.80 -5.75
CA ALA A 172 13.53 -13.13 -6.75
C ALA A 172 14.52 -14.20 -6.27
N VAL A 173 14.95 -14.15 -5.01
CA VAL A 173 15.90 -15.13 -4.43
C VAL A 173 15.23 -16.49 -4.24
N LEU A 174 13.96 -16.52 -3.83
CA LEU A 174 13.17 -17.75 -3.77
C LEU A 174 12.96 -18.35 -5.15
N THR A 175 12.63 -17.51 -6.14
CA THR A 175 12.46 -17.95 -7.54
C THR A 175 13.75 -18.53 -8.10
N ASP A 176 14.89 -17.89 -7.86
CA ASP A 176 16.20 -18.42 -8.27
C ASP A 176 16.49 -19.79 -7.61
N ALA A 177 16.16 -19.96 -6.33
CA ALA A 177 16.32 -21.25 -5.64
C ALA A 177 15.40 -22.35 -6.20
N HIS A 178 14.13 -22.04 -6.49
CA HIS A 178 13.20 -22.96 -7.13
C HIS A 178 13.63 -23.34 -8.56
N ALA A 179 14.30 -22.43 -9.26
CA ALA A 179 14.90 -22.68 -10.57
C ALA A 179 16.22 -23.47 -10.52
N GLY A 180 16.65 -23.94 -9.34
CA GLY A 180 17.87 -24.72 -9.16
C GLY A 180 19.17 -23.90 -9.27
N ARG A 181 19.09 -22.57 -9.18
CA ARG A 181 20.29 -21.72 -9.14
C ARG A 181 20.90 -21.72 -7.75
N ALA A 182 22.21 -21.49 -7.68
CA ALA A 182 22.91 -21.36 -6.42
C ALA A 182 22.33 -20.20 -5.59
N SER A 183 21.67 -20.53 -4.48
CA SER A 183 21.06 -19.60 -3.54
C SER A 183 21.24 -20.11 -2.12
N PHE A 184 21.30 -19.22 -1.15
CA PHE A 184 21.33 -19.60 0.27
C PHE A 184 19.96 -20.04 0.79
N THR A 185 18.91 -19.90 -0.02
CA THR A 185 17.52 -20.21 0.32
C THR A 185 17.06 -21.56 -0.24
N VAL A 186 17.99 -22.44 -0.62
CA VAL A 186 17.67 -23.80 -1.10
C VAL A 186 16.95 -24.57 0.00
N GLY A 187 15.79 -25.14 -0.32
CA GLY A 187 14.94 -25.85 0.63
C GLY A 187 14.00 -24.95 1.45
N CYS A 188 14.04 -23.63 1.27
CA CYS A 188 13.01 -22.75 1.84
C CYS A 188 11.71 -22.90 1.05
N GLU A 189 10.62 -23.17 1.76
CA GLU A 189 9.27 -23.23 1.18
C GLU A 189 8.49 -21.96 1.53
N GLU A 190 7.78 -21.39 0.56
CA GLU A 190 6.90 -20.26 0.79
C GLU A 190 5.78 -20.63 1.79
N ASN A 191 5.52 -19.75 2.74
CA ASN A 191 4.37 -19.83 3.63
C ASN A 191 3.18 -19.21 2.88
N PRO A 192 2.17 -19.99 2.46
CA PRO A 192 1.04 -19.44 1.71
C PRO A 192 0.25 -18.46 2.56
N LEU A 193 -0.33 -17.44 1.90
CA LEU A 193 -1.23 -16.49 2.56
C LEU A 193 -2.47 -17.21 3.08
N ALA A 194 -2.55 -17.34 4.40
CA ALA A 194 -3.46 -18.28 5.06
C ALA A 194 -4.95 -17.90 4.95
N TYR A 195 -5.27 -16.63 4.70
CA TYR A 195 -6.66 -16.12 4.74
C TYR A 195 -7.15 -15.49 3.44
N LEU A 196 -6.54 -15.86 2.31
CA LEU A 196 -6.90 -15.29 1.02
C LEU A 196 -8.20 -15.90 0.46
N LYS A 197 -9.23 -15.07 0.28
CA LYS A 197 -10.47 -15.43 -0.40
C LYS A 197 -10.78 -14.44 -1.52
N THR A 198 -11.52 -14.88 -2.52
CA THR A 198 -12.21 -13.93 -3.41
C THR A 198 -13.33 -13.23 -2.65
N SER A 199 -13.74 -12.05 -3.10
CA SER A 199 -14.87 -11.35 -2.46
C SER A 199 -16.20 -12.11 -2.59
N VAL A 200 -16.36 -12.93 -3.63
CA VAL A 200 -17.54 -13.80 -3.79
C VAL A 200 -17.57 -14.84 -2.68
N GLN A 201 -16.51 -15.64 -2.55
CA GLN A 201 -16.40 -16.69 -1.53
C GLN A 201 -16.61 -16.14 -0.11
N TRP A 202 -15.98 -15.02 0.21
CA TRP A 202 -16.13 -14.43 1.55
C TRP A 202 -17.57 -13.95 1.82
N ARG A 203 -18.24 -13.36 0.82
CA ARG A 203 -19.62 -12.88 0.94
C ARG A 203 -20.62 -14.03 1.09
N GLU A 204 -20.39 -15.15 0.42
CA GLU A 204 -21.21 -16.36 0.57
C GLU A 204 -21.18 -16.90 2.01
N GLU A 205 -20.02 -16.84 2.65
CA GLU A 205 -19.85 -17.26 4.05
C GLU A 205 -20.35 -16.21 5.07
N ASN A 206 -20.46 -14.95 4.66
CA ASN A 206 -20.77 -13.81 5.55
C ASN A 206 -21.93 -12.97 4.98
N GLN A 207 -23.05 -13.62 4.63
CA GLN A 207 -24.16 -13.01 3.87
C GLN A 207 -24.79 -11.76 4.52
N TRP A 208 -24.68 -11.64 5.84
CA TRP A 208 -25.19 -10.50 6.62
C TRP A 208 -24.21 -9.32 6.71
N LYS A 209 -22.99 -9.43 6.14
CA LYS A 209 -22.00 -8.35 6.07
C LYS A 209 -21.92 -7.81 4.65
N LYS A 210 -22.17 -6.50 4.49
CA LYS A 210 -22.13 -5.85 3.19
C LYS A 210 -21.62 -4.42 3.28
N LEU A 211 -20.79 -4.03 2.33
CA LEU A 211 -20.44 -2.63 2.09
C LEU A 211 -21.55 -1.95 1.27
N ARG A 212 -21.82 -0.67 1.56
CA ARG A 212 -22.75 0.14 0.75
C ARG A 212 -22.30 0.22 -0.71
N THR A 213 -21.00 0.33 -0.95
CA THR A 213 -20.39 0.29 -2.29
C THR A 213 -20.82 -0.94 -3.07
N TRP A 214 -20.77 -2.14 -2.48
CA TRP A 214 -21.21 -3.36 -3.17
C TRP A 214 -22.70 -3.33 -3.54
N ALA A 215 -23.55 -2.78 -2.67
CA ALA A 215 -24.97 -2.64 -2.98
C ALA A 215 -25.21 -1.65 -4.14
N ASN A 216 -24.46 -0.55 -4.18
CA ASN A 216 -24.52 0.42 -5.27
C ASN A 216 -24.03 -0.19 -6.60
N GLU A 217 -22.91 -0.91 -6.57
CA GLU A 217 -22.36 -1.61 -7.75
C GLU A 217 -23.29 -2.68 -8.29
N GLU A 218 -23.92 -3.47 -7.42
CA GLU A 218 -24.93 -4.45 -7.82
C GLU A 218 -26.15 -3.78 -8.47
N ARG A 219 -26.59 -2.64 -7.95
CA ARG A 219 -27.76 -1.92 -8.49
C ARG A 219 -27.48 -1.29 -9.85
N MET A 220 -26.26 -0.80 -10.09
CA MET A 220 -25.91 -0.09 -11.31
C MET A 220 -25.13 -0.95 -12.31
N GLU A 221 -24.78 -2.18 -11.93
CA GLU A 221 -23.99 -3.13 -12.72
C GLU A 221 -22.62 -2.57 -13.18
N VAL A 222 -22.07 -1.62 -12.42
CA VAL A 222 -20.76 -1.00 -12.69
C VAL A 222 -19.88 -1.02 -11.46
N ARG A 223 -18.57 -1.16 -11.66
CA ARG A 223 -17.58 -1.04 -10.59
C ARG A 223 -17.29 0.43 -10.30
N LEU A 224 -17.57 0.88 -9.08
CA LEU A 224 -17.45 2.28 -8.68
C LEU A 224 -16.06 2.63 -8.15
N VAL A 225 -15.29 1.65 -7.70
CA VAL A 225 -13.95 1.88 -7.18
C VAL A 225 -12.99 0.77 -7.60
N GLY A 226 -11.80 1.15 -8.05
CA GLY A 226 -10.77 0.26 -8.54
C GLY A 226 -9.39 0.78 -8.23
N ALA A 227 -8.38 -0.02 -8.55
CA ALA A 227 -6.99 0.39 -8.46
C ALA A 227 -6.70 1.58 -9.39
N GLU A 228 -5.95 2.56 -8.90
CA GLU A 228 -5.52 3.73 -9.67
C GLU A 228 -4.03 3.64 -9.98
N VAL A 229 -3.66 3.87 -11.23
CA VAL A 229 -2.26 4.10 -11.61
C VAL A 229 -2.02 5.59 -11.65
N ARG A 230 -1.16 6.10 -10.76
CA ARG A 230 -0.79 7.51 -10.68
C ARG A 230 0.56 7.72 -11.36
N LYS A 231 0.67 8.77 -12.17
CA LYS A 231 1.88 9.01 -12.99
C LYS A 231 2.28 10.47 -12.96
N GLY A 232 3.57 10.70 -13.10
CA GLY A 232 4.11 12.05 -13.20
C GLY A 232 4.27 12.71 -11.84
N LYS A 233 5.04 13.80 -11.85
CA LYS A 233 5.66 14.41 -10.66
C LYS A 233 4.69 14.75 -9.54
N ASP A 234 3.47 15.16 -9.88
CA ASP A 234 2.49 15.67 -8.93
C ASP A 234 1.56 14.57 -8.39
N GLU A 235 1.40 13.46 -9.12
CA GLU A 235 0.43 12.41 -8.75
C GLU A 235 1.09 11.14 -8.20
N TYR A 236 2.27 10.76 -8.69
CA TYR A 236 2.82 9.43 -8.38
C TYR A 236 3.16 9.23 -6.88
N LEU A 237 3.37 10.31 -6.13
CA LEU A 237 3.57 10.29 -4.68
C LEU A 237 2.36 10.84 -3.90
N SER A 238 1.27 11.15 -4.58
CA SER A 238 0.05 11.67 -3.98
C SER A 238 -0.50 10.70 -2.95
N LEU A 239 -0.85 11.23 -1.78
CA LEU A 239 -1.53 10.50 -0.70
C LEU A 239 -3.05 10.68 -0.75
N GLU A 240 -3.58 11.19 -1.86
CA GLU A 240 -5.03 11.29 -2.05
C GLU A 240 -5.69 9.92 -1.89
N ILE A 241 -6.77 9.91 -1.12
CA ILE A 241 -7.60 8.74 -0.86
C ILE A 241 -8.36 8.41 -2.14
N VAL A 242 -8.55 7.13 -2.45
CA VAL A 242 -9.30 6.73 -3.65
C VAL A 242 -10.78 7.00 -3.43
N ARG A 243 -11.42 7.70 -4.36
CA ARG A 243 -12.84 8.03 -4.31
C ARG A 243 -13.63 7.10 -5.22
N GLU A 244 -14.80 6.67 -4.76
CA GLU A 244 -15.76 6.01 -5.64
C GLU A 244 -16.24 6.96 -6.74
N ILE A 245 -16.23 6.48 -7.98
CA ILE A 245 -16.78 7.14 -9.16
C ILE A 245 -18.28 7.36 -8.94
N THR A 246 -18.76 8.56 -9.25
CA THR A 246 -20.20 8.84 -9.38
C THR A 246 -20.54 8.74 -10.86
N PRO A 247 -21.34 7.75 -11.29
CA PRO A 247 -21.72 7.63 -12.71
C PRO A 247 -22.56 8.82 -13.19
N ASP A 248 -22.53 9.08 -14.49
CA ASP A 248 -23.34 10.13 -15.10
C ASP A 248 -24.84 9.91 -14.84
N GLY A 249 -25.57 10.99 -14.53
CA GLY A 249 -26.99 10.92 -14.18
C GLY A 249 -27.27 10.52 -12.73
N TRP A 250 -26.24 10.28 -11.91
CA TRP A 250 -26.38 9.98 -10.49
C TRP A 250 -25.80 11.09 -9.62
N ARG A 251 -26.32 11.22 -8.41
CA ARG A 251 -25.75 12.07 -7.36
C ARG A 251 -25.54 11.28 -6.08
N ARG A 252 -24.52 11.65 -5.31
CA ARG A 252 -24.29 11.13 -3.97
C ARG A 252 -25.11 11.94 -2.95
N VAL A 253 -25.76 11.24 -2.03
CA VAL A 253 -26.55 11.82 -0.94
C VAL A 253 -26.19 11.20 0.40
N GLY A 254 -26.66 11.78 1.50
CA GLY A 254 -26.33 11.31 2.86
C GLY A 254 -24.86 11.59 3.20
N MET A 255 -24.12 10.58 3.68
CA MET A 255 -22.67 10.66 3.93
C MET A 255 -21.86 10.28 2.69
N ASN A 256 -22.38 10.62 1.50
CA ASN A 256 -21.87 10.25 0.18
C ASN A 256 -21.85 8.73 -0.12
N ASP A 257 -22.52 7.90 0.69
CA ASP A 257 -22.62 6.44 0.51
C ASP A 257 -23.80 6.00 -0.34
N VAL A 258 -24.80 6.84 -0.54
CA VAL A 258 -26.00 6.51 -1.31
C VAL A 258 -25.97 7.24 -2.63
N LEU A 259 -26.22 6.50 -3.71
CA LEU A 259 -26.43 7.06 -5.04
C LEU A 259 -27.93 7.17 -5.32
N GLU A 260 -28.36 8.31 -5.84
CA GLU A 260 -29.72 8.56 -6.33
C GLU A 260 -29.67 9.01 -7.78
N GLU A 261 -30.62 8.55 -8.60
CA GLU A 261 -30.78 9.07 -9.95
C GLU A 261 -31.20 10.54 -9.87
N ILE A 262 -30.56 11.37 -10.68
CA ILE A 262 -31.00 12.74 -10.90
C ILE A 262 -32.24 12.60 -11.78
N GLY A 263 -33.42 12.79 -11.18
CA GLY A 263 -34.69 12.76 -11.89
C GLY A 263 -34.61 13.60 -13.17
N THR A 264 -35.11 13.03 -14.27
CA THR A 264 -35.20 13.69 -15.57
C THR A 264 -36.25 14.79 -15.59
#